data_AF-A0A2N6A4M8-F1
#
_entry.id   AF-A0A2N6A4M8-F1
#
_cell.length_a   1.000
_cell.length_b   1.000
_cell.length_c   1.000
_cell.angle_alpha   90.00
_cell.angle_beta   90.00
_cell.angle_gamma   90.00
#
_symmetry.space_group_name_H-M   'P 1'
#
loop_
_entity.id
_entity.type
_entity.pdbx_description
1 polymer ?
#
loop_
_entity_poly.entity_id
_entity_poly.type
_entity_poly.pdbx_seq_one_letter_code
_entity_poly.pdbx_strand_id
1 'polypeptide(L)'
;MAAVRHPQVVAHTDRVALLAEKIAITLGKDSKAAFFAGLLHDFGKIVLPDTLFDGHDISGDEYAEIKTHAISGFDILGEFHMFTAMCAGLHHALYHRGYGLTIDDFPKGITLPLIKKVLETATIVSICDFIDAYTHRKTKLKHSPASKGKSEGKTLRELLLAQYPGDAQLIDLALEANQEFAEVA
;
A
#
# COMPACT_ATOMS: atom_id res chain seq x y z
N MET A 1 18.97 -11.49 -2.80
CA MET A 1 18.13 -10.66 -1.92
C MET A 1 17.59 -9.53 -2.76
N ALA A 2 16.30 -9.60 -3.08
CA ALA A 2 15.85 -9.54 -4.47
C ALA A 2 15.16 -8.21 -4.87
N ALA A 3 13.98 -7.89 -4.34
CA ALA A 3 13.25 -6.69 -4.74
C ALA A 3 13.70 -5.37 -4.06
N VAL A 4 14.19 -5.45 -2.81
CA VAL A 4 14.54 -4.27 -1.97
C VAL A 4 15.77 -3.49 -2.47
N ARG A 5 16.43 -3.98 -3.53
CA ARG A 5 17.55 -3.29 -4.19
C ARG A 5 17.10 -2.42 -5.35
N HIS A 6 15.86 -2.59 -5.82
CA HIS A 6 15.35 -1.80 -6.94
C HIS A 6 15.06 -0.37 -6.46
N PRO A 7 15.73 0.66 -7.02
CA PRO A 7 15.58 2.03 -6.54
C PRO A 7 14.14 2.55 -6.58
N GLN A 8 13.34 2.05 -7.53
CA GLN A 8 11.93 2.43 -7.64
C GLN A 8 11.07 1.87 -6.49
N VAL A 9 11.38 0.66 -6.02
CA VAL A 9 10.68 0.03 -4.89
C VAL A 9 11.02 0.76 -3.59
N VAL A 10 12.31 1.06 -3.38
CA VAL A 10 12.77 1.80 -2.19
C VAL A 10 12.17 3.20 -2.16
N ALA A 11 12.24 3.94 -3.27
CA ALA A 11 11.70 5.29 -3.33
C ALA A 11 10.17 5.30 -3.15
N HIS A 12 9.48 4.25 -3.60
CA HIS A 12 8.05 4.06 -3.36
C HIS A 12 7.74 3.90 -1.88
N THR A 13 8.41 2.96 -1.19
CA THR A 13 8.20 2.75 0.24
C THR A 13 8.53 3.98 1.08
N ASP A 14 9.55 4.75 0.70
CA ASP A 14 9.92 6.01 1.38
C ASP A 14 8.82 7.07 1.24
N ARG A 15 8.30 7.29 0.01
CA ARG A 15 7.23 8.27 -0.22
C ARG A 15 5.92 7.86 0.46
N VAL A 16 5.58 6.57 0.44
CA VAL A 16 4.41 6.04 1.16
C VAL A 16 4.56 6.23 2.67
N ALA A 17 5.74 5.96 3.24
CA ALA A 17 6.01 6.15 4.66
C ALA A 17 5.84 7.62 5.10
N LEU A 18 6.44 8.55 4.35
CA LEU A 18 6.39 9.99 4.64
C LEU A 18 4.97 10.56 4.49
N LEU A 19 4.25 10.14 3.44
CA LEU A 19 2.86 10.57 3.23
C LEU A 19 1.95 10.03 4.34
N ALA A 20 2.07 8.75 4.69
CA ALA A 20 1.30 8.13 5.76
C ALA A 20 1.58 8.79 7.12
N GLU A 21 2.84 9.11 7.42
CA GLU A 21 3.22 9.84 8.62
C GLU A 21 2.54 11.21 8.70
N LYS A 22 2.62 12.00 7.62
CA LYS A 22 2.02 13.34 7.54
C LYS A 22 0.51 13.28 7.75
N ILE A 23 -0.18 12.35 7.10
CA ILE A 23 -1.62 12.16 7.25
C ILE A 23 -1.97 11.78 8.69
N ALA A 24 -1.22 10.85 9.30
CA ALA A 24 -1.45 10.44 10.67
C ALA A 24 -1.27 11.60 11.67
N ILE A 25 -0.28 12.47 11.47
CA ILE A 25 -0.11 13.70 12.27
C ILE A 25 -1.35 14.57 12.17
N THR A 26 -1.83 14.86 10.96
CA THR A 26 -3.00 15.72 10.74
C THR A 26 -4.26 15.15 11.38
N LEU A 27 -4.41 13.83 11.41
CA LEU A 27 -5.56 13.14 12.02
C LEU A 27 -5.43 12.93 13.53
N GLY A 28 -4.33 13.37 14.17
CA GLY A 28 -4.06 13.11 15.58
C GLY A 28 -3.88 11.63 15.90
N LYS A 29 -3.39 10.85 14.94
CA LYS A 29 -3.11 9.41 15.04
C LYS A 29 -1.63 9.16 15.36
N ASP A 30 -1.29 7.89 15.58
CA ASP A 30 0.08 7.47 15.85
C ASP A 30 0.93 7.57 14.58
N SER A 31 1.65 8.69 14.43
CA SER A 31 2.45 8.97 13.24
C SER A 31 3.59 7.99 13.04
N LYS A 32 4.23 7.53 14.13
CA LYS A 32 5.29 6.52 14.07
C LYS A 32 4.76 5.19 13.57
N ALA A 33 3.60 4.77 14.06
CA ALA A 33 2.96 3.55 13.60
C ALA A 33 2.62 3.63 12.09
N ALA A 34 2.10 4.77 11.62
CA ALA A 34 1.81 4.99 10.20
C ALA A 34 3.08 5.03 9.34
N PHE A 35 4.15 5.70 9.79
CA PHE A 35 5.44 5.73 9.12
C PHE A 35 6.00 4.32 8.91
N PHE A 36 6.12 3.52 9.98
CA PHE A 36 6.67 2.17 9.87
C PHE A 36 5.77 1.21 9.11
N ALA A 37 4.44 1.37 9.21
CA ALA A 37 3.49 0.61 8.39
C ALA A 37 3.66 0.94 6.91
N GLY A 38 3.80 2.21 6.54
CA GLY A 38 4.05 2.63 5.16
C GLY A 38 5.42 2.21 4.65
N LEU A 39 6.46 2.29 5.48
CA LEU A 39 7.83 1.91 5.08
C LEU A 39 7.96 0.41 4.81
N LEU A 40 7.22 -0.42 5.55
CA LEU A 40 7.37 -1.88 5.53
C LEU A 40 6.19 -2.62 4.89
N HIS A 41 5.20 -1.91 4.34
CA HIS A 41 4.02 -2.55 3.73
C HIS A 41 4.38 -3.56 2.63
N ASP A 42 5.44 -3.24 1.88
CA ASP A 42 5.95 -3.98 0.73
C ASP A 42 7.10 -4.94 1.08
N PHE A 43 7.43 -5.11 2.37
CA PHE A 43 8.62 -5.84 2.80
C PHE A 43 8.65 -7.29 2.28
N GLY A 44 7.48 -7.91 2.12
CA GLY A 44 7.35 -9.26 1.55
C GLY A 44 7.84 -9.40 0.11
N LYS A 45 8.10 -8.30 -0.62
CA LYS A 45 8.73 -8.38 -1.95
C LYS A 45 10.16 -8.94 -1.88
N ILE A 46 10.79 -8.99 -0.70
CA ILE A 46 12.14 -9.53 -0.52
C ILE A 46 12.29 -11.01 -0.94
N VAL A 47 11.20 -11.79 -0.90
CA VAL A 47 11.19 -13.21 -1.28
C VAL A 47 10.81 -13.43 -2.75
N LEU A 48 10.42 -12.38 -3.47
CA LEU A 48 10.03 -12.45 -4.87
C LEU A 48 11.24 -12.30 -5.81
N PRO A 49 11.25 -12.91 -7.01
CA PRO A 49 12.34 -12.76 -7.98
C PRO A 49 12.57 -11.31 -8.43
N ASP A 50 13.84 -10.88 -8.53
CA ASP A 50 14.25 -9.55 -9.03
C ASP A 50 13.65 -9.24 -10.40
N THR A 51 13.51 -10.27 -11.24
CA THR A 51 12.99 -10.16 -12.60
C THR A 51 11.63 -9.49 -12.64
N LEU A 52 10.80 -9.62 -11.60
CA LEU A 52 9.48 -8.97 -11.54
C LEU A 52 9.55 -7.43 -11.46
N PHE A 53 10.73 -6.87 -11.17
CA PHE A 53 10.96 -5.43 -10.92
C PHE A 53 11.94 -4.78 -11.91
N ASP A 54 12.28 -5.47 -13.01
CA ASP A 54 13.24 -5.00 -14.03
C ASP A 54 12.67 -3.96 -15.02
N GLY A 55 11.47 -3.43 -14.75
CA GLY A 55 10.89 -2.30 -15.49
C GLY A 55 10.18 -2.67 -16.80
N HIS A 56 9.87 -3.94 -17.03
CA HIS A 56 8.97 -4.37 -18.10
C HIS A 56 7.52 -4.42 -17.65
N ASP A 57 6.60 -4.53 -18.61
CA ASP A 57 5.18 -4.74 -18.33
C ASP A 57 4.94 -6.15 -17.78
N ILE A 58 4.26 -6.27 -16.65
CA ILE A 58 4.04 -7.56 -15.97
C ILE A 58 2.88 -8.33 -16.60
N SER A 59 2.99 -9.64 -16.73
CA SER A 59 1.91 -10.55 -17.13
C SER A 59 0.92 -10.79 -15.99
N GLY A 60 -0.20 -11.46 -16.30
CA GLY A 60 -1.16 -11.88 -15.28
C GLY A 60 -0.56 -12.81 -14.22
N ASP A 61 0.34 -13.71 -14.64
CA ASP A 61 1.02 -14.65 -13.76
C ASP A 61 2.06 -13.95 -12.88
N GLU A 62 2.87 -13.06 -13.47
CA GLU A 62 3.81 -12.20 -12.72
C GLU A 62 3.07 -11.34 -11.71
N TYR A 63 1.90 -10.80 -12.06
CA TYR A 63 1.08 -10.05 -11.12
C TYR A 63 0.50 -10.94 -10.02
N ALA A 64 0.09 -12.17 -10.35
CA ALA A 64 -0.37 -13.14 -9.35
C ALA A 64 0.73 -13.45 -8.33
N GLU A 65 1.98 -13.58 -8.78
CA GLU A 65 3.15 -13.75 -7.93
C GLU A 65 3.42 -12.50 -7.08
N ILE A 66 3.38 -11.31 -7.66
CA ILE A 66 3.55 -10.04 -6.93
C ILE A 66 2.55 -9.92 -5.79
N LYS A 67 1.28 -10.31 -5.97
CA LYS A 67 0.25 -10.21 -4.92
C LYS A 67 0.59 -10.98 -3.65
N THR A 68 1.45 -11.99 -3.72
CA THR A 68 1.86 -12.80 -2.56
C THR A 68 2.73 -12.03 -1.56
N HIS A 69 3.26 -10.85 -1.93
CA HIS A 69 4.08 -10.04 -1.03
C HIS A 69 3.34 -9.60 0.24
N ALA A 70 2.03 -9.38 0.18
CA ALA A 70 1.26 -8.96 1.35
C ALA A 70 1.25 -10.06 2.44
N ILE A 71 1.04 -11.32 2.03
CA ILE A 71 1.06 -12.49 2.92
C ILE A 71 2.49 -12.75 3.41
N SER A 72 3.46 -12.78 2.49
CA SER A 72 4.88 -12.99 2.84
C SER A 72 5.39 -11.91 3.80
N GLY A 73 4.95 -10.66 3.61
CA GLY A 73 5.28 -9.53 4.48
C GLY A 73 4.71 -9.72 5.87
N PHE A 74 3.45 -10.14 6.00
CA PHE A 74 2.86 -10.49 7.29
C PHE A 74 3.63 -11.59 8.00
N ASP A 75 3.94 -12.70 7.31
CA ASP A 75 4.62 -13.84 7.92
C ASP A 75 6.01 -13.46 8.46
N ILE A 76 6.80 -12.76 7.66
CA ILE A 76 8.17 -12.37 8.04
C ILE A 76 8.15 -11.29 9.12
N LEU A 77 7.35 -10.24 8.96
CA LEU A 77 7.30 -9.14 9.93
C LEU A 77 6.64 -9.59 11.25
N GLY A 78 5.79 -10.61 11.23
CA GLY A 78 5.10 -11.15 12.41
C GLY A 78 6.06 -11.66 13.48
N GLU A 79 7.26 -12.11 13.08
CA GLU A 79 8.32 -12.54 14.01
C GLU A 79 8.94 -11.38 14.80
N PHE A 80 8.82 -10.14 14.31
CA PHE A 80 9.50 -8.97 14.87
C PHE A 80 8.53 -7.91 15.40
N HIS A 81 7.45 -7.63 14.66
CA HIS A 81 6.51 -6.56 14.97
C HIS A 81 5.11 -6.83 14.39
N MET A 82 4.28 -7.53 15.16
CA MET A 82 2.94 -7.97 14.76
C MET A 82 2.01 -6.84 14.28
N PHE A 83 2.08 -5.63 14.87
CA PHE A 83 1.25 -4.51 14.42
C PHE A 83 1.55 -4.12 12.96
N THR A 84 2.83 -4.01 12.62
CA THR A 84 3.26 -3.66 11.26
C THR A 84 2.99 -4.81 10.30
N ALA A 85 3.19 -6.05 10.73
CA ALA A 85 2.84 -7.24 9.96
C ALA A 85 1.36 -7.24 9.56
N MET A 86 0.45 -6.99 10.51
CA MET A 86 -0.99 -6.90 10.24
C MET A 86 -1.33 -5.77 9.25
N CYS A 87 -0.64 -4.62 9.32
CA CYS A 87 -0.83 -3.54 8.34
C CYS A 87 -0.35 -3.97 6.94
N ALA A 88 0.81 -4.62 6.83
CA ALA A 88 1.34 -5.15 5.58
C ALA A 88 0.45 -6.26 4.99
N GLY A 89 -0.17 -7.11 5.81
CA GLY A 89 -1.12 -8.11 5.34
C GLY A 89 -2.42 -7.51 4.78
N LEU A 90 -2.88 -6.39 5.35
CA LEU A 90 -4.18 -5.79 5.02
C LEU A 90 -4.17 -4.76 3.89
N HIS A 91 -3.04 -4.08 3.62
CA HIS A 91 -3.06 -2.84 2.82
C HIS A 91 -3.66 -2.99 1.40
N HIS A 92 -3.72 -4.19 0.83
CA HIS A 92 -4.43 -4.44 -0.44
C HIS A 92 -5.79 -5.15 -0.30
N ALA A 93 -6.16 -5.58 0.90
CA ALA A 93 -7.37 -6.33 1.21
C ALA A 93 -8.53 -5.43 1.65
N LEU A 94 -8.24 -4.17 1.99
CA LEU A 94 -9.25 -3.21 2.41
C LEU A 94 -10.19 -2.89 1.23
N TYR A 95 -11.48 -3.12 1.46
CA TYR A 95 -12.58 -2.95 0.50
C TYR A 95 -12.69 -4.04 -0.59
N HIS A 96 -13.68 -3.89 -1.47
CA HIS A 96 -14.13 -4.96 -2.35
C HIS A 96 -13.03 -5.45 -3.32
N ARG A 97 -12.89 -6.78 -3.42
CA ARG A 97 -12.04 -7.50 -4.39
C ARG A 97 -10.52 -7.29 -4.21
N GLY A 98 -10.08 -6.93 -3.00
CA GLY A 98 -8.68 -6.87 -2.62
C GLY A 98 -7.99 -8.25 -2.50
N TYR A 99 -6.70 -8.24 -2.16
CA TYR A 99 -5.89 -9.43 -1.87
C TYR A 99 -5.01 -9.22 -0.65
N GLY A 100 -4.46 -10.30 -0.10
CA GLY A 100 -3.69 -10.29 1.14
C GLY A 100 -4.43 -11.05 2.22
N LEU A 101 -4.44 -10.49 3.44
CA LEU A 101 -5.10 -11.07 4.61
C LEU A 101 -6.39 -10.35 4.95
N THR A 102 -7.22 -11.02 5.73
CA THR A 102 -8.40 -10.48 6.40
C THR A 102 -8.18 -10.44 7.90
N ILE A 103 -9.09 -9.80 8.64
CA ILE A 103 -9.03 -9.80 10.11
C ILE A 103 -9.14 -11.21 10.72
N ASP A 104 -9.73 -12.17 9.99
CA ASP A 104 -9.91 -13.54 10.45
C ASP A 104 -8.59 -14.34 10.42
N ASP A 105 -7.61 -13.87 9.64
CA ASP A 105 -6.27 -14.48 9.54
C ASP A 105 -5.34 -14.04 10.69
N PHE A 106 -5.75 -13.07 11.50
CA PHE A 106 -4.93 -12.53 12.58
C PHE A 106 -4.82 -13.48 13.78
N PRO A 107 -3.73 -13.37 14.58
CA PRO A 107 -3.60 -14.18 15.78
C PRO A 107 -4.81 -14.06 16.70
N LYS A 108 -5.17 -15.17 17.35
CA LYS A 108 -6.24 -15.16 18.35
C LYS A 108 -5.82 -14.29 19.53
N GLY A 109 -6.79 -13.57 20.11
CA GLY A 109 -6.58 -12.74 21.31
C GLY A 109 -6.15 -11.30 21.04
N ILE A 110 -6.06 -10.87 19.77
CA ILE A 110 -5.92 -9.45 19.42
C ILE A 110 -7.18 -8.71 19.87
N THR A 111 -6.99 -7.61 20.60
CA THR A 111 -8.11 -6.85 21.17
C THR A 111 -8.80 -6.01 20.10
N LEU A 112 -10.11 -5.76 20.25
CA LEU A 112 -10.86 -4.90 19.32
C LEU A 112 -10.26 -3.49 19.16
N PRO A 113 -9.77 -2.81 20.22
CA PRO A 113 -9.06 -1.54 20.06
C PRO A 113 -7.80 -1.64 19.19
N LEU A 114 -7.06 -2.75 19.29
CA LEU A 114 -5.88 -2.98 18.47
C LEU A 114 -6.26 -3.27 17.01
N ILE A 115 -7.28 -4.12 16.76
CA ILE A 115 -7.85 -4.33 15.42
C ILE A 115 -8.25 -2.99 14.80
N LYS A 116 -8.96 -2.13 15.56
CA LYS A 116 -9.37 -0.81 15.08
C LYS A 116 -8.18 0.05 14.69
N LYS A 117 -7.13 0.11 15.53
CA LYS A 117 -5.91 0.88 15.23
C LYS A 117 -5.19 0.35 13.98
N VAL A 118 -5.13 -0.96 13.81
CA VAL A 118 -4.56 -1.61 12.62
C VAL A 118 -5.36 -1.24 11.37
N LEU A 119 -6.68 -1.36 11.41
CA LEU A 119 -7.55 -1.00 10.27
C LEU A 119 -7.38 0.47 9.90
N GLU A 120 -7.42 1.38 10.87
CA GLU A 120 -7.21 2.82 10.63
C GLU A 120 -5.83 3.08 9.98
N THR A 121 -4.77 2.42 10.46
CA THR A 121 -3.41 2.60 9.94
C THR A 121 -3.24 1.98 8.56
N ALA A 122 -3.76 0.78 8.34
CA ALA A 122 -3.71 0.09 7.06
C ALA A 122 -4.51 0.83 5.98
N THR A 123 -5.64 1.47 6.32
CA THR A 123 -6.39 2.31 5.39
C THR A 123 -5.57 3.52 4.94
N ILE A 124 -4.89 4.21 5.87
CA ILE A 124 -3.99 5.31 5.54
C ILE A 124 -2.91 4.83 4.56
N VAL A 125 -2.23 3.72 4.89
CA VAL A 125 -1.16 3.16 4.05
C VAL A 125 -1.68 2.73 2.67
N SER A 126 -2.84 2.09 2.61
CA SER A 126 -3.46 1.65 1.36
C SER A 126 -3.75 2.81 0.39
N ILE A 127 -4.30 3.91 0.92
CA ILE A 127 -4.57 5.12 0.12
C ILE A 127 -3.25 5.77 -0.33
N CYS A 128 -2.23 5.82 0.55
CA CYS A 128 -0.91 6.36 0.20
C CYS A 128 -0.21 5.54 -0.90
N ASP A 129 -0.22 4.21 -0.77
CA ASP A 129 0.30 3.29 -1.78
C ASP A 129 -0.40 3.50 -3.13
N PHE A 130 -1.73 3.59 -3.14
CA PHE A 130 -2.49 3.85 -4.36
C PHE A 130 -2.07 5.16 -5.02
N ILE A 131 -1.99 6.25 -4.24
CA ILE A 131 -1.61 7.58 -4.75
C ILE A 131 -0.19 7.54 -5.34
N ASP A 132 0.77 6.95 -4.63
CA ASP A 132 2.16 6.87 -5.09
C ASP A 132 2.28 6.01 -6.35
N ALA A 133 1.67 4.83 -6.35
CA ALA A 133 1.66 3.91 -7.48
C ALA A 133 1.02 4.56 -8.71
N TYR A 134 -0.11 5.27 -8.56
CA TYR A 134 -0.74 5.99 -9.66
C TYR A 134 0.15 7.11 -10.23
N THR A 135 0.88 7.81 -9.36
CA THR A 135 1.67 8.98 -9.73
C THR A 135 3.01 8.61 -10.37
N HIS A 136 3.67 7.57 -9.86
CA HIS A 136 5.08 7.29 -10.17
C HIS A 136 5.32 5.95 -10.89
N ARG A 137 4.41 4.97 -10.80
CA ARG A 137 4.62 3.65 -11.41
C ARG A 137 4.51 3.74 -12.94
N LYS A 138 5.52 3.19 -13.63
CA LYS A 138 5.57 3.15 -15.10
C LYS A 138 5.13 1.81 -15.68
N THR A 139 5.31 0.72 -14.93
CA THR A 139 4.95 -0.65 -15.30
C THR A 139 3.45 -0.81 -15.47
N LYS A 140 3.04 -1.51 -16.54
CA LYS A 140 1.63 -1.85 -16.80
C LYS A 140 1.42 -3.35 -16.76
N LEU A 141 0.17 -3.76 -16.47
CA LEU A 141 -0.26 -5.15 -16.59
C LEU A 141 -0.55 -5.47 -18.06
N LYS A 142 0.19 -6.41 -18.65
CA LYS A 142 -0.01 -6.91 -20.01
C LYS A 142 -1.44 -7.46 -20.14
N HIS A 143 -2.10 -7.11 -21.24
CA HIS A 143 -3.44 -7.59 -21.61
C HIS A 143 -4.57 -7.33 -20.59
N SER A 144 -4.37 -6.47 -19.58
CA SER A 144 -5.47 -6.02 -18.74
C SER A 144 -6.36 -5.03 -19.50
N PRO A 145 -7.70 -5.11 -19.42
CA PRO A 145 -8.55 -4.02 -19.91
C PRO A 145 -8.22 -2.67 -19.22
N ALA A 146 -7.60 -2.70 -18.03
CA ALA A 146 -7.07 -1.54 -17.31
C ALA A 146 -5.67 -1.08 -17.79
N SER A 147 -4.99 -1.85 -18.65
CA SER A 147 -3.71 -1.49 -19.28
C SER A 147 -3.84 -0.35 -20.29
N LYS A 148 -5.08 -0.01 -20.64
CA LYS A 148 -5.45 1.31 -21.15
C LYS A 148 -5.30 2.36 -20.03
N GLY A 149 -4.09 2.52 -19.50
CA GLY A 149 -3.76 3.53 -18.51
C GLY A 149 -4.28 4.89 -18.99
N LYS A 150 -5.06 5.57 -18.13
CA LYS A 150 -5.78 6.84 -18.39
C LYS A 150 -7.07 6.77 -19.25
N SER A 151 -7.65 5.60 -19.58
CA SER A 151 -8.67 5.52 -20.63
C SER A 151 -10.15 5.66 -20.27
N GLU A 152 -10.52 6.16 -19.09
CA GLU A 152 -11.94 6.47 -18.79
C GLU A 152 -12.18 7.95 -18.46
N GLY A 153 -11.18 8.83 -18.57
CA GLY A 153 -11.33 10.24 -18.19
C GLY A 153 -11.54 10.48 -16.69
N LYS A 154 -11.48 9.42 -15.87
CA LYS A 154 -11.61 9.50 -14.41
C LYS A 154 -10.34 10.08 -13.77
N THR A 155 -10.54 11.03 -12.88
CA THR A 155 -9.53 11.63 -12.00
C THR A 155 -9.02 10.62 -10.99
N LEU A 156 -7.82 10.85 -10.43
CA LEU A 156 -7.26 10.03 -9.34
C LEU A 156 -8.24 9.94 -8.15
N ARG A 157 -8.88 11.05 -7.81
CA ARG A 157 -9.88 11.11 -6.75
C ARG A 157 -11.07 10.17 -7.00
N GLU A 158 -11.59 10.12 -8.23
CA GLU A 158 -12.70 9.22 -8.59
C GLU A 158 -12.29 7.74 -8.51
N LEU A 159 -11.05 7.42 -8.87
CA LEU A 159 -10.52 6.05 -8.74
C LEU A 159 -10.38 5.66 -7.26
N LEU A 160 -9.86 6.56 -6.43
CA LEU A 160 -9.77 6.35 -4.99
C LEU A 160 -11.16 6.19 -4.35
N LEU A 161 -12.14 7.03 -4.69
CA LEU A 161 -13.50 6.89 -4.15
C LEU A 161 -14.20 5.61 -4.61
N ALA A 162 -13.89 5.11 -5.80
CA ALA A 162 -14.40 3.82 -6.25
C ALA A 162 -13.80 2.65 -5.44
N GLN A 163 -12.53 2.76 -5.01
CA GLN A 163 -11.86 1.75 -4.21
C GLN A 163 -12.18 1.85 -2.71
N TYR A 164 -12.25 3.07 -2.17
CA TYR A 164 -12.43 3.39 -0.75
C TYR A 164 -13.67 4.30 -0.53
N PRO A 165 -14.89 3.80 -0.81
CA PRO A 165 -16.10 4.63 -0.80
C PRO A 165 -16.44 5.22 0.58
N GLY A 166 -15.91 4.66 1.66
CA GLY A 166 -16.11 5.15 3.04
C GLY A 166 -15.11 6.21 3.51
N ASP A 167 -14.05 6.50 2.72
CA ASP A 167 -12.88 7.26 3.19
C ASP A 167 -12.70 8.60 2.47
N ALA A 168 -13.79 9.21 1.97
CA ALA A 168 -13.72 10.44 1.17
C ALA A 168 -12.89 11.58 1.81
N GLN A 169 -13.06 11.82 3.11
CA GLN A 169 -12.30 12.84 3.84
C GLN A 169 -10.81 12.51 3.93
N LEU A 170 -10.48 11.23 4.14
CA LEU A 170 -9.09 10.77 4.20
C LEU A 170 -8.44 10.83 2.81
N ILE A 171 -9.18 10.50 1.75
CA ILE A 171 -8.73 10.66 0.36
C ILE A 171 -8.39 12.12 0.07
N ASP A 172 -9.28 13.05 0.40
CA ASP A 172 -9.08 14.47 0.13
C ASP A 172 -7.83 14.99 0.86
N LEU A 173 -7.69 14.65 2.15
CA LEU A 173 -6.51 14.96 2.94
C LEU A 173 -5.22 14.37 2.34
N ALA A 174 -5.26 13.12 1.88
CA ALA A 174 -4.09 12.46 1.31
C ALA A 174 -3.66 13.09 -0.03
N LEU A 175 -4.62 13.49 -0.86
CA LEU A 175 -4.36 14.17 -2.12
C LEU A 175 -3.75 15.55 -1.92
N GLU A 176 -4.30 16.34 -0.98
CA GLU A 176 -3.75 17.64 -0.59
C GLU A 176 -2.32 17.49 -0.04
N ALA A 177 -2.11 16.56 0.89
CA ALA A 177 -0.80 16.30 1.47
C ALA A 177 0.25 15.91 0.43
N ASN A 178 -0.14 15.11 -0.58
CA ASN A 178 0.73 14.68 -1.69
C ASN A 178 1.10 15.84 -2.63
N GLN A 179 0.21 16.79 -2.88
CA GLN A 179 0.51 17.98 -3.68
C GLN A 179 1.58 18.84 -3.00
N GLU A 180 1.42 19.10 -1.70
CA GLU A 180 2.41 19.85 -0.92
C GLU A 180 3.79 19.16 -0.90
N PHE A 181 3.83 17.82 -0.88
CA PHE A 181 5.10 17.08 -0.99
C PHE A 181 5.78 17.27 -2.35
N ALA A 182 5.00 17.34 -3.44
CA ALA A 182 5.54 17.52 -4.78
C ALA A 182 6.07 18.94 -5.04
N GLU A 183 5.61 19.95 -4.29
CA GLU A 183 6.07 21.34 -4.44
C GLU A 183 7.38 21.64 -3.69
N VAL A 184 7.77 20.78 -2.75
CA VAL A 184 8.95 20.98 -1.87
C VAL A 184 10.15 20.11 -2.27
N ALA A 185 9.96 19.15 -3.19
CA ALA A 185 10.98 18.21 -3.68
C ALA A 185 11.57 18.63 -5.02
#